data_AF-A0A9Q1RGT9-F1
#
_entry.id   AF-A0A9Q1RGT9-F1
#
_cell.length_a   1.000
_cell.length_b   1.000
_cell.length_c   1.000
_cell.angle_alpha   90.00
_cell.angle_beta   90.00
_cell.angle_gamma   90.00
#
_symmetry.space_group_name_H-M   'P 1'
#
loop_
_entity.id
_entity.type
_entity.pdbx_description
1 polymer ?
#
loop_
_entity_poly.entity_id
_entity_poly.type
_entity_poly.pdbx_seq_one_letter_code
_entity_poly.pdbx_strand_id
1 'polypeptide(L)'
;MEKETVKKKKQVLLYYCIEMEDVARSIASASDSILLHSINWRSFADGFPNLFINNAHDIRGQHVAFLASFSSPAVIFEQLSVIFALPRLFVASFTLVLPFFPTGTFERMEEEGDVATAFTMARIISNIPISRGGLTSLVFYDIHALQGNCRSFVICTKVREGDKRIVWLKEGNPVGCHVIIVHDLVQSGGTLIECQKVLAAHGASKVGAYVPHGIFPKRSWERFLHKNDGSEKAFTYFWTTDSCPHTVKAIANKAPFEVISLAGSIADALQI
;
A
#
# COMPACT_ATOMS: atom_id res chain seq x y z
N MET A 1 -40.80 24.41 7.38
CA MET A 1 -40.36 23.10 7.89
C MET A 1 -39.77 22.31 6.73
N GLU A 2 -38.49 22.54 6.44
CA GLU A 2 -37.72 21.65 5.55
C GLU A 2 -37.47 20.35 6.30
N LYS A 3 -37.94 19.24 5.75
CA LYS A 3 -37.53 17.91 6.19
C LYS A 3 -36.12 17.70 5.66
N GLU A 4 -35.11 17.84 6.51
CA GLU A 4 -33.79 17.26 6.28
C GLU A 4 -34.00 15.76 6.04
N THR A 5 -33.96 15.34 4.79
CA THR A 5 -33.85 13.94 4.41
C THR A 5 -32.47 13.47 4.87
N VAL A 6 -32.41 12.88 6.06
CA VAL A 6 -31.24 12.14 6.55
C VAL A 6 -30.90 11.11 5.47
N LYS A 7 -29.89 11.39 4.65
CA LYS A 7 -29.33 10.43 3.69
C LYS A 7 -28.90 9.22 4.51
N LYS A 8 -29.62 8.10 4.37
CA LYS A 8 -29.26 6.83 4.98
C LYS A 8 -27.83 6.51 4.52
N LYS A 9 -26.84 6.50 5.44
CA LYS A 9 -25.46 6.15 5.10
C LYS A 9 -25.47 4.79 4.41
N LYS A 10 -24.81 4.69 3.26
CA LYS A 10 -24.69 3.42 2.54
C LYS A 10 -23.87 2.47 3.40
N GLN A 11 -24.43 1.30 3.70
CA GLN A 11 -23.70 0.25 4.37
C GLN A 11 -22.86 -0.52 3.34
N VAL A 12 -21.60 -0.78 3.67
CA VAL A 12 -20.65 -1.52 2.81
C VAL A 12 -20.28 -2.82 3.48
N LEU A 13 -20.40 -3.92 2.75
CA LEU A 13 -19.93 -5.23 3.17
C LEU A 13 -18.48 -5.40 2.72
N LEU A 14 -17.55 -5.37 3.67
CA LEU A 14 -16.11 -5.45 3.42
C LEU A 14 -15.62 -6.89 3.58
N TYR A 15 -15.29 -7.51 2.46
CA TYR A 15 -14.48 -8.72 2.41
C TYR A 15 -12.99 -8.36 2.41
N TYR A 16 -12.15 -9.27 2.90
CA TYR A 16 -10.71 -9.04 3.00
C TYR A 16 -9.91 -10.33 2.79
N CYS A 17 -8.67 -10.20 2.31
CA CYS A 17 -7.73 -11.31 2.32
C CYS A 17 -7.15 -11.53 3.72
N ILE A 18 -6.66 -12.74 4.01
CA ILE A 18 -6.12 -13.12 5.33
C ILE A 18 -5.05 -12.13 5.81
N GLU A 19 -4.18 -11.68 4.91
CA GLU A 19 -3.06 -10.80 5.25
C GLU A 19 -3.52 -9.42 5.77
N MET A 20 -4.70 -8.97 5.36
CA MET A 20 -5.26 -7.66 5.66
C MET A 20 -6.26 -7.68 6.83
N GLU A 21 -6.36 -8.79 7.58
CA GLU A 21 -7.34 -8.92 8.67
C GLU A 21 -7.22 -7.81 9.72
N ASP A 22 -6.00 -7.50 10.17
CA ASP A 22 -5.75 -6.45 11.18
C ASP A 22 -6.19 -5.07 10.68
N VAL A 23 -5.93 -4.78 9.40
CA VAL A 23 -6.34 -3.53 8.73
C VAL A 23 -7.85 -3.50 8.55
N ALA A 24 -8.48 -4.60 8.14
CA ALA A 24 -9.93 -4.72 7.98
C ALA A 24 -10.67 -4.46 9.31
N ARG A 25 -10.18 -5.04 10.42
CA ARG A 25 -10.71 -4.78 11.77
C ARG A 25 -10.58 -3.31 12.17
N SER A 26 -9.45 -2.70 11.83
CA SER A 26 -9.22 -1.27 12.07
C SER A 26 -10.18 -0.39 11.25
N ILE A 27 -10.43 -0.74 9.97
CA ILE A 27 -11.39 -0.04 9.09
C ILE A 27 -12.81 -0.14 9.65
N ALA A 28 -13.25 -1.34 10.04
CA ALA A 28 -14.58 -1.55 10.61
C ALA A 28 -14.75 -0.82 11.95
N SER A 29 -13.68 -0.72 12.75
CA SER A 29 -13.71 0.05 14.01
C SER A 29 -13.75 1.56 13.77
N ALA A 30 -13.29 2.03 12.62
CA ALA A 30 -13.33 3.44 12.24
C ALA A 30 -14.70 3.88 11.68
N SER A 31 -15.60 2.96 11.33
CA SER A 31 -16.91 3.29 10.76
C SER A 31 -17.99 2.23 10.98
N ASP A 32 -19.09 2.65 11.61
CA ASP A 32 -20.29 1.81 11.81
C ASP A 32 -20.98 1.40 10.50
N SER A 33 -20.64 2.04 9.39
CA SER A 33 -21.22 1.74 8.07
C SER A 33 -20.51 0.60 7.35
N ILE A 34 -19.41 0.08 7.90
CA ILE A 34 -18.60 -0.98 7.30
C ILE A 34 -18.76 -2.28 8.09
N LEU A 35 -19.31 -3.29 7.45
CA LEU A 35 -19.51 -4.61 8.04
C LEU A 35 -18.53 -5.62 7.46
N LEU A 36 -17.75 -6.27 8.31
CA LEU A 36 -16.83 -7.33 7.88
C LEU A 36 -17.58 -8.57 7.43
N HIS A 37 -17.14 -9.14 6.32
CA HIS A 37 -17.56 -10.44 5.82
C HIS A 37 -16.34 -11.33 5.56
N SER A 38 -16.52 -12.63 5.74
CA SER A 38 -15.43 -13.60 5.66
C SER A 38 -15.51 -14.46 4.40
N ILE A 39 -14.35 -14.95 3.99
CA ILE A 39 -14.18 -15.97 2.95
C ILE A 39 -13.46 -17.14 3.60
N ASN A 40 -13.88 -18.36 3.27
CA ASN A 40 -13.12 -19.55 3.65
C ASN A 40 -12.06 -19.80 2.58
N TRP A 41 -10.82 -19.42 2.90
CA TRP A 41 -9.63 -19.61 2.07
C TRP A 41 -9.07 -21.02 2.28
N ARG A 42 -9.67 -22.00 1.59
CA ARG A 42 -9.22 -23.41 1.65
C ARG A 42 -8.47 -23.78 0.38
N SER A 43 -7.80 -24.93 0.40
CA SER A 43 -7.17 -25.52 -0.78
C SER A 43 -7.66 -26.95 -1.01
N PHE A 44 -7.63 -27.40 -2.26
CA PHE A 44 -7.75 -28.80 -2.62
C PHE A 44 -6.45 -29.56 -2.30
N ALA A 45 -6.49 -30.90 -2.39
CA ALA A 45 -5.34 -31.75 -2.07
C ALA A 45 -4.13 -31.55 -3.01
N ASP A 46 -4.36 -31.01 -4.22
CA ASP A 46 -3.33 -30.68 -5.21
C ASP A 46 -2.73 -29.26 -5.01
N GLY A 47 -3.20 -28.53 -4.00
CA GLY A 47 -2.74 -27.18 -3.66
C GLY A 47 -3.51 -26.05 -4.36
N PHE A 48 -4.44 -26.34 -5.28
CA PHE A 48 -5.24 -25.29 -5.91
C PHE A 48 -6.28 -24.70 -4.93
N PRO A 49 -6.68 -23.42 -5.09
CA PRO A 49 -7.65 -22.79 -4.19
C PRO A 49 -9.06 -23.43 -4.26
N ASN A 50 -9.64 -23.70 -3.10
CA ASN A 50 -11.02 -24.16 -2.87
C ASN A 50 -11.80 -23.11 -2.06
N LEU A 51 -11.98 -21.94 -2.68
CA LEU A 51 -12.48 -20.75 -2.02
C LEU A 51 -14.00 -20.78 -1.85
N PHE A 52 -14.49 -20.26 -0.73
CA PHE A 52 -15.93 -20.17 -0.48
C PHE A 52 -16.30 -18.82 0.14
N ILE A 53 -17.14 -18.06 -0.55
CA ILE A 53 -17.66 -16.77 -0.09
C ILE A 53 -18.82 -17.04 0.85
N ASN A 54 -18.66 -16.73 2.14
CA ASN A 54 -19.71 -16.93 3.13
C ASN A 54 -20.86 -15.95 2.88
N ASN A 55 -22.09 -16.41 3.12
CA ASN A 55 -23.33 -15.61 3.02
C ASN A 55 -23.55 -14.97 1.63
N ALA A 56 -23.14 -15.64 0.55
CA ALA A 56 -23.23 -15.13 -0.81
C ALA A 56 -24.65 -14.76 -1.29
N HIS A 57 -25.70 -15.27 -0.64
CA HIS A 57 -27.09 -14.88 -0.92
C HIS A 57 -27.45 -13.51 -0.34
N ASP A 58 -26.85 -13.13 0.79
CA ASP A 58 -27.21 -11.96 1.58
C ASP A 58 -26.59 -10.67 1.00
N ILE A 59 -25.57 -10.80 0.15
CA ILE A 59 -24.88 -9.66 -0.47
C ILE A 59 -25.58 -9.12 -1.73
N ARG A 60 -26.65 -9.77 -2.18
CA ARG A 60 -27.38 -9.37 -3.39
C ARG A 60 -27.99 -7.98 -3.19
N GLY A 61 -27.74 -7.09 -4.14
CA GLY A 61 -28.20 -5.69 -4.06
C GLY A 61 -27.48 -4.84 -3.01
N GLN A 62 -26.41 -5.34 -2.39
CA GLN A 62 -25.61 -4.60 -1.40
C GLN A 62 -24.37 -3.97 -2.05
N HIS A 63 -23.81 -2.96 -1.38
CA HIS A 63 -22.50 -2.41 -1.74
C HIS A 63 -21.40 -3.29 -1.15
N VAL A 64 -20.54 -3.83 -1.99
CA VAL A 64 -19.51 -4.78 -1.58
C VAL A 64 -18.13 -4.21 -1.88
N ALA A 65 -17.21 -4.34 -0.93
CA ALA A 65 -15.81 -4.01 -1.11
C ALA A 65 -14.92 -5.21 -0.83
N PHE A 66 -13.76 -5.27 -1.48
CA PHE A 66 -12.73 -6.27 -1.20
C PHE A 66 -11.40 -5.59 -0.90
N LEU A 67 -10.86 -5.82 0.30
CA LEU A 67 -9.53 -5.37 0.73
C LEU A 67 -8.48 -6.42 0.37
N ALA A 68 -7.69 -6.11 -0.66
CA ALA A 68 -6.70 -6.99 -1.27
C ALA A 68 -5.27 -6.71 -0.78
N SER A 69 -4.41 -7.71 -0.91
CA SER A 69 -2.95 -7.60 -0.72
C SER A 69 -2.25 -8.52 -1.71
N PHE A 70 -1.54 -7.95 -2.69
CA PHE A 70 -0.88 -8.73 -3.74
C PHE A 70 0.59 -8.99 -3.38
N SER A 71 0.80 -9.72 -2.28
CA SER A 71 2.13 -9.99 -1.71
C SER A 71 2.95 -11.03 -2.50
N SER A 72 2.29 -11.98 -3.17
CA SER A 72 2.92 -13.06 -3.91
C SER A 72 2.04 -13.59 -5.05
N PRO A 73 2.60 -14.26 -6.08
CA PRO A 73 1.83 -14.83 -7.18
C PRO A 73 0.73 -15.82 -6.74
N ALA A 74 1.03 -16.65 -5.73
CA ALA A 74 0.06 -17.60 -5.17
C ALA A 74 -1.16 -16.85 -4.62
N VAL A 75 -0.91 -15.88 -3.75
CA VAL A 75 -1.93 -15.04 -3.09
C VAL A 75 -2.71 -14.17 -4.09
N ILE A 76 -2.08 -13.73 -5.18
CA ILE A 76 -2.75 -13.00 -6.26
C ILE A 76 -3.80 -13.88 -6.94
N PHE A 77 -3.47 -15.13 -7.27
CA PHE A 77 -4.38 -15.99 -8.03
C PHE A 77 -5.68 -16.31 -7.27
N GLU A 78 -5.57 -16.66 -5.99
CA GLU A 78 -6.75 -16.90 -5.13
C GLU A 78 -7.57 -15.62 -4.92
N GLN A 79 -6.92 -14.47 -4.68
CA GLN A 79 -7.65 -13.20 -4.54
C GLN A 79 -8.36 -12.79 -5.83
N LEU A 80 -7.72 -12.92 -6.99
CA LEU A 80 -8.35 -12.64 -8.29
C LEU A 80 -9.59 -13.49 -8.52
N SER A 81 -9.57 -14.75 -8.10
CA SER A 81 -10.72 -15.65 -8.19
C SER A 81 -11.92 -15.11 -7.39
N VAL A 82 -11.69 -14.56 -6.20
CA VAL A 82 -12.74 -13.90 -5.39
C VAL A 82 -13.18 -12.58 -6.01
N ILE A 83 -12.21 -11.75 -6.43
CA ILE A 83 -12.45 -10.43 -7.03
C ILE A 83 -13.31 -10.55 -8.30
N PHE A 84 -13.12 -11.61 -9.10
CA PHE A 84 -13.92 -11.87 -10.29
C PHE A 84 -15.30 -12.47 -9.98
N ALA A 85 -15.44 -13.15 -8.83
CA ALA A 85 -16.69 -13.77 -8.41
C ALA A 85 -17.66 -12.75 -7.76
N LEU A 86 -17.18 -11.90 -6.85
CA LEU A 86 -18.03 -11.00 -6.06
C LEU A 86 -18.96 -10.10 -6.90
N PRO A 87 -18.50 -9.41 -7.96
CA PRO A 87 -19.38 -8.59 -8.80
C PRO A 87 -20.52 -9.38 -9.45
N ARG A 88 -20.27 -10.66 -9.77
CA ARG A 88 -21.23 -11.56 -10.43
C ARG A 88 -22.31 -12.09 -9.48
N LEU A 89 -22.16 -11.88 -8.17
CA LEU A 89 -23.15 -12.27 -7.17
C LEU A 89 -24.29 -11.25 -7.01
N PHE A 90 -24.60 -10.50 -8.08
CA PHE A 90 -25.70 -9.53 -8.15
C PHE A 90 -25.61 -8.40 -7.10
N VAL A 91 -24.39 -8.01 -6.72
CA VAL A 91 -24.13 -6.88 -5.82
C VAL A 91 -24.52 -5.56 -6.50
N ALA A 92 -24.91 -4.56 -5.72
CA ALA A 92 -25.28 -3.23 -6.23
C ALA A 92 -24.06 -2.45 -6.72
N SER A 93 -22.95 -2.50 -6.01
CA SER A 93 -21.66 -1.97 -6.49
C SER A 93 -20.52 -2.83 -5.97
N PHE A 94 -19.39 -2.78 -6.67
CA PHE A 94 -18.17 -3.44 -6.24
C PHE A 94 -16.99 -2.46 -6.23
N THR A 95 -16.27 -2.44 -5.11
CA THR A 95 -15.05 -1.64 -4.92
C THR A 95 -13.89 -2.54 -4.55
N LEU A 96 -12.82 -2.52 -5.35
CA LEU A 96 -11.56 -3.16 -5.02
C LEU A 96 -10.65 -2.14 -4.32
N VAL A 97 -10.30 -2.42 -3.07
CA VAL A 97 -9.28 -1.66 -2.33
C VAL A 97 -7.98 -2.45 -2.40
N LEU A 98 -6.99 -1.91 -3.11
CA LEU A 98 -5.67 -2.49 -3.26
C LEU A 98 -4.63 -1.47 -2.77
N PRO A 99 -4.30 -1.46 -1.47
CA PRO A 99 -3.48 -0.40 -0.87
C PRO A 99 -2.10 -0.23 -1.52
N PHE A 100 -1.50 -1.33 -1.99
CA PHE A 100 -0.22 -1.34 -2.69
C PHE A 100 -0.31 -2.14 -3.99
N PHE A 101 0.17 -1.55 -5.09
CA PHE A 101 0.22 -2.18 -6.42
C PHE A 101 1.64 -2.71 -6.71
N PRO A 102 1.90 -4.02 -6.57
CA PRO A 102 3.25 -4.57 -6.48
C PRO A 102 4.08 -4.42 -7.75
N THR A 103 3.42 -4.37 -8.91
CA THR A 103 4.08 -4.27 -10.20
C THR A 103 4.29 -2.83 -10.65
N GLY A 104 3.91 -1.81 -9.87
CA GLY A 104 4.00 -0.40 -10.28
C GLY A 104 5.40 0.02 -10.74
N THR A 105 6.46 -0.53 -10.11
CA THR A 105 7.85 -0.24 -10.50
C THR A 105 8.33 -0.94 -11.76
N PHE A 106 7.57 -1.92 -12.29
CA PHE A 106 7.92 -2.75 -13.44
C PHE A 106 7.17 -2.34 -14.71
N GLU A 107 6.87 -1.06 -14.81
CA GLU A 107 6.27 -0.42 -15.99
C GLU A 107 7.30 -0.10 -17.09
N ARG A 108 8.59 0.05 -16.72
CA ARG A 108 9.67 0.42 -17.64
C ARG A 108 10.24 -0.84 -18.29
N MET A 109 10.32 -0.84 -19.62
CA MET A 109 11.06 -1.83 -20.40
C MET A 109 12.41 -1.18 -20.76
N GLU A 110 13.51 -1.76 -20.29
CA GLU A 110 14.85 -1.22 -20.52
C GLU A 110 15.52 -1.90 -21.72
N GLU A 111 15.24 -3.18 -21.94
CA GLU A 111 15.79 -3.98 -23.04
C GLU A 111 14.68 -4.63 -23.91
N GLU A 112 15.02 -4.93 -25.16
CA GLU A 112 14.14 -5.67 -26.05
C GLU A 112 13.93 -7.09 -25.50
N GLY A 113 12.66 -7.47 -25.30
CA GLY A 113 12.28 -8.75 -24.70
C GLY A 113 11.87 -8.66 -23.22
N ASP A 114 12.07 -7.52 -22.56
CA ASP A 114 11.52 -7.28 -21.22
C ASP A 114 9.99 -7.43 -21.22
N VAL A 115 9.44 -8.09 -20.22
CA VAL A 115 7.98 -8.24 -20.06
C VAL A 115 7.49 -7.25 -19.01
N ALA A 116 6.74 -6.23 -19.44
CA ALA A 116 6.11 -5.25 -18.57
C ALA A 116 4.96 -5.86 -17.74
N THR A 117 5.31 -6.54 -16.65
CA THR A 117 4.34 -7.23 -15.76
C THR A 117 3.30 -6.28 -15.16
N ALA A 118 3.63 -4.99 -14.99
CA ALA A 118 2.70 -3.94 -14.57
C ALA A 118 1.47 -3.85 -15.49
N PHE A 119 1.70 -3.87 -16.80
CA PHE A 119 0.66 -3.75 -17.79
C PHE A 119 -0.21 -5.01 -17.85
N THR A 120 0.40 -6.19 -17.69
CA THR A 120 -0.33 -7.45 -17.56
C THR A 120 -1.27 -7.43 -16.36
N MET A 121 -0.80 -7.00 -15.18
CA MET A 121 -1.63 -6.90 -13.98
C MET A 121 -2.76 -5.88 -14.15
N ALA A 122 -2.45 -4.70 -14.70
CA ALA A 122 -3.44 -3.67 -14.97
C ALA A 122 -4.54 -4.17 -15.93
N ARG A 123 -4.18 -4.96 -16.94
CA ARG A 123 -5.14 -5.60 -17.85
C ARG A 123 -6.02 -6.62 -17.13
N ILE A 124 -5.47 -7.44 -16.25
CA ILE A 124 -6.25 -8.41 -15.46
C ILE A 124 -7.27 -7.67 -14.59
N ILE A 125 -6.86 -6.64 -13.86
CA ILE A 125 -7.75 -5.84 -13.00
C ILE A 125 -8.79 -5.07 -13.83
N SER A 126 -8.42 -4.55 -15.00
CA SER A 126 -9.35 -3.86 -15.91
C SER A 126 -10.47 -4.78 -16.43
N ASN A 127 -10.26 -6.10 -16.41
CA ASN A 127 -11.24 -7.10 -16.86
C ASN A 127 -12.13 -7.63 -15.72
N ILE A 128 -12.08 -7.02 -14.52
CA ILE A 128 -13.01 -7.39 -13.44
C ILE A 128 -14.45 -7.23 -13.94
N PRO A 129 -15.32 -8.24 -13.76
CA PRO A 129 -16.70 -8.17 -14.23
C PRO A 129 -17.47 -6.99 -13.62
N ILE A 130 -18.36 -6.41 -14.40
CA ILE A 130 -19.25 -5.35 -13.93
C ILE A 130 -20.27 -5.89 -12.92
N SER A 131 -20.60 -5.07 -11.93
CA SER A 131 -21.69 -5.31 -10.99
C SER A 131 -23.01 -4.75 -11.54
N ARG A 132 -24.13 -4.90 -10.80
CA ARG A 132 -25.43 -4.33 -11.26
C ARG A 132 -25.41 -2.81 -11.39
N GLY A 133 -24.65 -2.12 -10.54
CA GLY A 133 -24.51 -0.67 -10.56
C GLY A 133 -23.38 -0.16 -11.46
N GLY A 134 -22.74 -1.04 -12.23
CA GLY A 134 -21.76 -0.67 -13.25
C GLY A 134 -20.33 -1.11 -12.93
N LEU A 135 -19.38 -0.31 -13.43
CA LEU A 135 -17.95 -0.58 -13.38
C LEU A 135 -17.44 -0.70 -11.94
N THR A 136 -16.46 -1.57 -11.76
CA THR A 136 -15.72 -1.71 -10.50
C THR A 136 -14.95 -0.43 -10.20
N SER A 137 -15.09 0.09 -8.98
CA SER A 137 -14.21 1.16 -8.49
C SER A 137 -12.92 0.56 -7.95
N LEU A 138 -11.77 1.13 -8.30
CA LEU A 138 -10.46 0.74 -7.78
C LEU A 138 -9.91 1.85 -6.89
N VAL A 139 -9.50 1.51 -5.67
CA VAL A 139 -8.86 2.41 -4.71
C VAL A 139 -7.46 1.89 -4.42
N PHE A 140 -6.44 2.72 -4.66
CA PHE A 140 -5.05 2.46 -4.30
C PHE A 140 -4.42 3.75 -3.78
N TYR A 141 -3.34 3.62 -3.00
CA TYR A 141 -2.63 4.76 -2.42
C TYR A 141 -1.27 4.88 -3.10
N ASP A 142 -0.93 6.07 -3.61
CA ASP A 142 0.37 6.37 -4.20
C ASP A 142 0.70 7.85 -3.98
N ILE A 143 1.99 8.17 -3.79
CA ILE A 143 2.49 9.52 -3.58
C ILE A 143 2.92 10.21 -4.88
N HIS A 144 2.94 9.52 -6.03
CA HIS A 144 3.37 10.09 -7.32
C HIS A 144 2.66 11.41 -7.69
N ALA A 145 1.49 11.70 -7.11
CA ALA A 145 0.73 12.92 -7.34
C ALA A 145 1.06 14.11 -6.39
N LEU A 146 2.00 13.97 -5.45
CA LEU A 146 2.17 14.92 -4.32
C LEU A 146 3.19 16.05 -4.58
N GLN A 147 3.36 16.49 -5.82
CA GLN A 147 4.27 17.61 -6.17
C GLN A 147 3.70 19.01 -5.90
N GLY A 148 2.56 19.12 -5.20
CA GLY A 148 1.91 20.39 -4.92
C GLY A 148 2.24 20.95 -3.54
N ASN A 149 2.92 22.11 -3.52
CA ASN A 149 2.86 23.12 -2.44
C ASN A 149 3.86 23.09 -1.26
N CYS A 150 4.98 22.35 -1.32
CA CYS A 150 6.02 22.47 -0.28
C CYS A 150 6.90 23.71 -0.51
N ARG A 151 6.84 24.68 0.43
CA ARG A 151 7.58 25.96 0.35
C ARG A 151 9.09 25.86 0.62
N SER A 152 9.58 24.72 1.11
CA SER A 152 10.99 24.49 1.38
C SER A 152 11.33 23.05 1.03
N PHE A 153 12.16 22.86 0.01
CA PHE A 153 12.51 21.54 -0.49
C PHE A 153 14.03 21.38 -0.59
N VAL A 154 14.47 20.14 -0.46
CA VAL A 154 15.85 19.71 -0.68
C VAL A 154 15.80 18.63 -1.76
N ILE A 155 16.56 18.81 -2.83
CA ILE A 155 16.63 17.86 -3.94
C ILE A 155 17.97 17.12 -3.85
N CYS A 156 17.90 15.81 -3.67
CA CYS A 156 19.04 14.93 -3.87
C CYS A 156 18.91 14.23 -5.22
N THR A 157 19.99 14.23 -6.01
CA THR A 157 20.05 13.51 -7.27
C THR A 157 20.82 12.21 -7.09
N LYS A 158 20.29 11.13 -7.67
CA LYS A 158 20.94 9.83 -7.72
C LYS A 158 21.46 9.59 -9.14
N VAL A 159 22.74 9.32 -9.29
CA VAL A 159 23.33 8.77 -10.52
C VAL A 159 23.83 7.35 -10.25
N ARG A 160 23.69 6.51 -11.27
CA ARG A 160 24.15 5.13 -11.28
C ARG A 160 25.32 5.02 -12.24
N GLU A 161 26.44 4.50 -11.75
CA GLU A 161 27.61 4.14 -12.55
C GLU A 161 27.84 2.63 -12.38
N GLY A 162 27.30 1.84 -13.31
CA GLY A 162 27.17 0.39 -13.14
C GLY A 162 26.37 0.07 -11.86
N ASP A 163 26.97 -0.75 -10.98
CA ASP A 163 26.36 -1.13 -9.70
C ASP A 163 26.49 -0.07 -8.60
N LYS A 164 27.32 0.96 -8.80
CA LYS A 164 27.55 2.01 -7.81
C LYS A 164 26.40 3.01 -7.84
N ARG A 165 25.90 3.33 -6.65
CA ARG A 165 24.86 4.35 -6.43
C ARG A 165 25.53 5.55 -5.78
N ILE A 166 25.51 6.68 -6.47
CA ILE A 166 26.07 7.93 -5.96
C ILE A 166 24.90 8.89 -5.79
N VAL A 167 24.76 9.46 -4.60
CA VAL A 167 23.75 10.47 -4.27
C VAL A 167 24.47 11.77 -3.90
N TRP A 168 23.97 12.90 -4.38
CA TRP A 168 24.46 14.22 -3.95
C TRP A 168 23.31 15.22 -3.82
N LEU A 169 23.54 16.24 -3.01
CA LEU A 169 22.67 17.39 -2.86
C LEU A 169 22.73 18.24 -4.13
N LYS A 170 21.61 18.38 -4.83
CA LYS A 170 21.48 19.22 -6.03
C LYS A 170 20.95 20.61 -5.70
N GLU A 171 19.96 20.69 -4.80
CA GLU A 171 19.29 21.95 -4.47
C GLU A 171 18.79 21.95 -3.03
N GLY A 172 18.72 23.13 -2.41
CA GLY A 172 18.26 23.34 -1.04
C GLY A 172 19.38 23.34 0.00
N ASN A 173 19.08 23.83 1.20
CA ASN A 173 20.03 23.89 2.32
C ASN A 173 19.48 23.11 3.53
N PRO A 174 20.06 21.94 3.87
CA PRO A 174 19.60 21.16 5.01
C PRO A 174 20.22 21.58 6.35
N VAL A 175 21.15 22.55 6.38
CA VAL A 175 21.90 22.93 7.59
C VAL A 175 20.96 23.32 8.74
N GLY A 176 21.08 22.64 9.87
CA GLY A 176 20.28 22.88 11.07
C GLY A 176 18.83 22.37 10.99
N CYS A 177 18.37 21.90 9.84
CA CYS A 177 16.99 21.47 9.62
C CYS A 177 16.76 19.99 9.98
N HIS A 178 15.55 19.67 10.43
CA HIS A 178 15.02 18.32 10.39
C HIS A 178 14.53 18.05 8.96
N VAL A 179 15.18 17.15 8.25
CA VAL A 179 14.84 16.82 6.85
C VAL A 179 14.07 15.51 6.80
N ILE A 180 12.95 15.48 6.09
CA ILE A 180 12.17 14.26 5.85
C ILE A 180 12.32 13.89 4.38
N ILE A 181 12.87 12.71 4.12
CA ILE A 181 12.91 12.13 2.78
C ILE A 181 11.54 11.54 2.48
N VAL A 182 10.93 11.95 1.38
CA VAL A 182 9.61 11.45 0.94
C VAL A 182 9.81 10.61 -0.32
N HIS A 183 9.33 9.38 -0.30
CA HIS A 183 9.41 8.44 -1.43
C HIS A 183 8.13 7.59 -1.48
N ASP A 184 7.77 7.05 -2.64
CA ASP A 184 6.59 6.19 -2.84
C ASP A 184 6.73 4.83 -2.14
N LEU A 185 7.84 4.15 -2.38
CA LEU A 185 8.11 2.81 -1.88
C LEU A 185 9.59 2.61 -1.58
N VAL A 186 9.87 1.57 -0.79
CA VAL A 186 11.23 1.12 -0.50
C VAL A 186 11.35 -0.40 -0.62
N GLN A 187 12.38 -0.83 -1.36
CA GLN A 187 12.77 -2.24 -1.46
C GLN A 187 14.08 -2.49 -0.69
N SER A 188 15.24 -2.30 -1.32
CA SER A 188 16.53 -2.54 -0.68
C SER A 188 16.92 -1.46 0.33
N GLY A 189 16.37 -0.24 0.17
CA GLY A 189 16.69 0.90 1.02
C GLY A 189 17.99 1.63 0.69
N GLY A 190 18.77 1.16 -0.29
CA GLY A 190 20.10 1.71 -0.57
C GLY A 190 20.10 3.21 -0.87
N THR A 191 19.21 3.67 -1.76
CA THR A 191 19.12 5.09 -2.11
C THR A 191 18.71 5.98 -0.92
N LEU A 192 17.80 5.50 -0.06
CA LEU A 192 17.40 6.25 1.13
C LEU A 192 18.57 6.40 2.11
N ILE A 193 19.29 5.31 2.38
CA ILE A 193 20.46 5.32 3.28
C ILE A 193 21.55 6.25 2.75
N GLU A 194 21.88 6.19 1.45
CA GLU A 194 22.87 7.10 0.86
C GLU A 194 22.41 8.57 0.92
N CYS A 195 21.14 8.85 0.62
CA CYS A 195 20.57 10.18 0.73
C CYS A 195 20.63 10.70 2.17
N GLN A 196 20.35 9.85 3.16
CA GLN A 196 20.44 10.19 4.56
C GLN A 196 21.87 10.59 4.95
N LYS A 197 22.88 9.82 4.51
CA LYS A 197 24.30 10.13 4.74
C LYS A 197 24.68 11.49 4.14
N VAL A 198 24.24 11.75 2.91
CA VAL A 198 24.48 13.03 2.22
C VAL A 198 23.87 14.19 3.00
N LEU A 199 22.59 14.11 3.37
CA LEU A 199 21.90 15.17 4.11
C LEU A 199 22.56 15.42 5.48
N ALA A 200 22.91 14.35 6.17
CA ALA A 200 23.58 14.39 7.45
C ALA A 200 25.00 15.01 7.38
N ALA A 201 25.73 14.78 6.28
CA ALA A 201 27.03 15.39 6.01
C ALA A 201 26.91 16.88 5.65
N HIS A 202 25.80 17.29 5.01
CA HIS A 202 25.49 18.69 4.69
C HIS A 202 24.83 19.45 5.84
N GLY A 203 24.92 18.95 7.07
CA GLY A 203 24.52 19.68 8.27
C GLY A 203 23.06 19.53 8.70
N ALA A 204 22.30 18.58 8.13
CA ALA A 204 20.97 18.23 8.68
C ALA A 204 21.09 17.86 10.17
N SER A 205 20.25 18.46 11.00
CA SER A 205 20.22 18.18 12.44
C SER A 205 19.56 16.84 12.75
N LYS A 206 18.53 16.47 11.96
CA LYS A 206 17.91 15.14 11.94
C LYS A 206 17.49 14.77 10.53
N VAL A 207 17.47 13.47 10.24
CA VAL A 207 16.95 12.95 8.97
C VAL A 207 15.94 11.85 9.26
N GLY A 208 14.72 12.02 8.76
CA GLY A 208 13.65 11.02 8.77
C GLY A 208 13.30 10.58 7.35
N ALA A 209 12.49 9.54 7.24
CA ALA A 209 11.89 9.11 5.97
C ALA A 209 10.39 8.86 6.15
N TYR A 210 9.60 9.24 5.14
CA TYR A 210 8.22 8.81 4.97
C TYR A 210 8.10 8.06 3.65
N VAL A 211 7.72 6.79 3.73
CA VAL A 211 7.58 5.89 2.59
C VAL A 211 6.31 5.06 2.77
N PRO A 212 5.20 5.38 2.07
CA PRO A 212 3.95 4.66 2.24
C PRO A 212 4.09 3.14 2.13
N HIS A 213 4.87 2.67 1.15
CA HIS A 213 5.02 1.24 0.86
C HIS A 213 6.41 0.70 1.24
N GLY A 214 6.54 0.22 2.47
CA GLY A 214 7.70 -0.57 2.91
C GLY A 214 7.64 -2.02 2.41
N ILE A 215 8.31 -2.34 1.31
CA ILE A 215 8.29 -3.71 0.74
C ILE A 215 9.35 -4.59 1.42
N PHE A 216 10.55 -4.05 1.62
CA PHE A 216 11.68 -4.66 2.33
C PHE A 216 11.94 -6.18 2.09
N PRO A 217 12.17 -6.61 0.82
CA PRO A 217 12.45 -8.01 0.53
C PRO A 217 13.74 -8.48 1.23
N LYS A 218 13.81 -9.78 1.55
CA LYS A 218 14.98 -10.42 2.19
C LYS A 218 15.42 -9.72 3.49
N ARG A 219 14.46 -9.23 4.28
CA ARG A 219 14.70 -8.52 5.55
C ARG A 219 15.58 -7.27 5.39
N SER A 220 15.53 -6.59 4.23
CA SER A 220 16.33 -5.38 3.99
C SER A 220 16.02 -4.22 4.95
N TRP A 221 14.89 -4.27 5.66
CA TRP A 221 14.56 -3.35 6.75
C TRP A 221 15.58 -3.36 7.90
N GLU A 222 16.32 -4.47 8.10
CA GLU A 222 17.34 -4.56 9.16
C GLU A 222 18.45 -3.53 9.01
N ARG A 223 18.69 -3.08 7.77
CA ARG A 223 19.68 -2.04 7.46
C ARG A 223 19.35 -0.68 8.07
N PHE A 224 18.10 -0.48 8.47
CA PHE A 224 17.61 0.78 9.04
C PHE A 224 17.60 0.78 10.56
N LEU A 225 17.80 -0.38 11.20
CA LEU A 225 17.82 -0.48 12.65
C LEU A 225 18.95 0.35 13.24
N HIS A 226 18.68 0.95 14.40
CA HIS A 226 19.70 1.63 15.18
C HIS A 226 20.72 0.61 15.69
N LYS A 227 22.01 0.87 15.45
CA LYS A 227 23.11 0.06 15.98
C LYS A 227 23.53 0.62 17.33
N ASN A 228 23.82 -0.27 18.28
CA ASN A 228 24.25 0.09 19.64
C ASN A 228 25.74 0.51 19.72
N ASP A 229 26.44 0.58 18.60
CA ASP A 229 27.89 0.82 18.54
C ASP A 229 28.27 2.30 18.40
N GLY A 230 27.29 3.22 18.44
CA GLY A 230 27.51 4.65 18.30
C GLY A 230 27.97 5.08 16.90
N SER A 231 27.96 4.17 15.92
CA SER A 231 28.42 4.42 14.56
C SER A 231 27.25 4.62 13.58
N GLU A 232 27.41 5.68 12.77
CA GLU A 232 26.47 6.22 11.78
C GLU A 232 25.23 6.94 12.36
N LYS A 233 25.04 8.20 11.90
CA LYS A 233 23.77 8.92 12.05
C LYS A 233 22.71 8.04 11.37
N ALA A 234 21.88 7.33 12.13
CA ALA A 234 20.76 6.57 11.61
C ALA A 234 19.57 7.50 11.31
N PHE A 235 18.56 7.00 10.60
CA PHE A 235 17.28 7.68 10.51
C PHE A 235 16.70 7.90 11.90
N THR A 236 16.28 9.13 12.23
CA THR A 236 15.61 9.40 13.50
C THR A 236 14.22 8.77 13.52
N TYR A 237 13.50 8.89 12.41
CA TYR A 237 12.15 8.36 12.23
C TYR A 237 12.04 7.72 10.85
N PHE A 238 11.31 6.62 10.76
CA PHE A 238 10.93 5.99 9.51
C PHE A 238 9.42 5.71 9.55
N TRP A 239 8.64 6.58 8.92
CA TRP A 239 7.19 6.41 8.81
C TRP A 239 6.86 5.58 7.56
N THR A 240 6.07 4.54 7.75
CA THR A 240 5.48 3.72 6.67
C THR A 240 4.00 3.52 6.94
N THR A 241 3.25 3.01 5.96
CA THR A 241 1.86 2.64 6.18
C THR A 241 1.65 1.14 6.37
N ASP A 242 0.43 0.75 6.72
CA ASP A 242 -0.01 -0.64 6.77
C ASP A 242 -0.42 -1.23 5.40
N SER A 243 -0.02 -0.59 4.30
CA SER A 243 -0.23 -1.09 2.93
C SER A 243 0.44 -2.44 2.66
N CYS A 244 1.47 -2.81 3.44
CA CYS A 244 2.20 -4.07 3.33
C CYS A 244 2.18 -4.81 4.69
N PRO A 245 1.14 -5.62 5.00
CA PRO A 245 0.94 -6.20 6.33
C PRO A 245 2.08 -7.08 6.84
N HIS A 246 2.71 -7.85 5.94
CA HIS A 246 3.88 -8.67 6.30
C HIS A 246 5.05 -7.85 6.80
N THR A 247 5.28 -6.70 6.16
CA THR A 247 6.32 -5.78 6.58
C THR A 247 5.99 -5.19 7.94
N VAL A 248 4.76 -4.73 8.15
CA VAL A 248 4.31 -4.17 9.44
C VAL A 248 4.62 -5.13 10.59
N LYS A 249 4.28 -6.42 10.42
CA LYS A 249 4.57 -7.46 11.42
C LYS A 249 6.08 -7.60 11.66
N ALA A 250 6.90 -7.55 10.61
CA ALA A 250 8.35 -7.66 10.73
C ALA A 250 9.00 -6.47 11.44
N ILE A 251 8.55 -5.24 11.17
CA ILE A 251 9.14 -4.01 11.72
C ILE A 251 8.49 -3.54 13.02
N ALA A 252 7.39 -4.15 13.46
CA ALA A 252 6.68 -3.77 14.67
C ALA A 252 7.62 -3.68 15.88
N ASN A 253 7.48 -2.59 16.64
CA ASN A 253 8.26 -2.27 17.84
C ASN A 253 9.77 -2.18 17.61
N LYS A 254 10.22 -1.86 16.39
CA LYS A 254 11.64 -1.70 16.06
C LYS A 254 11.93 -0.28 15.62
N ALA A 255 12.74 0.44 16.39
CA ALA A 255 13.21 1.75 15.98
C ALA A 255 14.04 1.65 14.67
N PRO A 256 13.91 2.60 13.74
CA PRO A 256 13.15 3.86 13.83
C PRO A 256 11.72 3.78 13.26
N PHE A 257 11.16 2.59 13.07
CA PHE A 257 9.91 2.41 12.33
C PHE A 257 8.67 2.82 13.13
N GLU A 258 7.84 3.65 12.50
CA GLU A 258 6.49 4.02 12.95
C GLU A 258 5.49 3.73 11.82
N VAL A 259 4.37 3.09 12.16
CA VAL A 259 3.36 2.69 11.18
C VAL A 259 2.15 3.61 11.29
N ILE A 260 1.80 4.26 10.19
CA ILE A 260 0.61 5.10 10.04
C ILE A 260 -0.49 4.24 9.39
N SER A 261 -1.61 4.05 10.08
CA SER A 261 -2.68 3.21 9.54
C SER A 261 -3.46 3.89 8.41
N LEU A 262 -3.74 3.16 7.34
CA LEU A 262 -4.62 3.57 6.24
C LEU A 262 -6.11 3.38 6.57
N ALA A 263 -6.45 2.78 7.72
CA ALA A 263 -7.81 2.38 8.04
C ALA A 263 -8.83 3.51 7.92
N GLY A 264 -8.52 4.70 8.45
CA GLY A 264 -9.39 5.87 8.34
C GLY A 264 -9.58 6.31 6.89
N SER A 265 -8.49 6.44 6.13
CA SER A 265 -8.55 6.83 4.72
C SER A 265 -9.29 5.83 3.85
N ILE A 266 -9.20 4.52 4.15
CA ILE A 266 -9.95 3.47 3.45
C ILE A 266 -11.43 3.54 3.84
N ALA A 267 -11.73 3.74 5.12
CA ALA A 267 -13.12 3.86 5.59
C ALA A 267 -13.84 5.06 4.95
N ASP A 268 -13.14 6.18 4.78
CA ASP A 268 -13.67 7.38 4.11
C ASP A 268 -13.90 7.12 2.62
N ALA A 269 -12.95 6.46 1.93
CA ALA A 269 -13.08 6.13 0.52
C ALA A 269 -14.26 5.19 0.21
N LEU A 270 -14.65 4.33 1.16
CA LEU A 270 -15.78 3.42 1.02
C LEU A 270 -17.16 4.07 1.31
N GLN A 271 -17.20 5.27 1.92
CA GLN A 271 -18.43 5.92 2.37
C GLN A 271 -19.02 6.96 1.39
N ILE A 272 -18.52 7.03 0.16
CA ILE A 272 -18.91 8.05 -0.85
C ILE A 272 -20.31 7.80 -1.46
#